data_AF-A0A1I1CZZ0-F1
#
_entry.id   AF-A0A1I1CZZ0-F1
#
_cell.length_a   1.000
_cell.length_b   1.000
_cell.length_c   1.000
_cell.angle_alpha   90.00
_cell.angle_beta   90.00
_cell.angle_gamma   90.00
#
_symmetry.space_group_name_H-M   'P 1'
#
loop_
_entity.id
_entity.type
_entity.pdbx_description
1 polymer ?
#
loop_
_entity_poly.entity_id
_entity_poly.type
_entity_poly.pdbx_seq_one_letter_code
_entity_poly.pdbx_strand_id
1 'polypeptide(L)'
;MPPDTAGTFSAFGWDAVNVVVQGMVQLERRPNLAKLKQYIEGGVEPILEQALERFYETLLGMQWRSTPEMVRLLDKARRGHIKSPTPAASHELLAYVTYYDHHVHEARRDPVVSSQVRVFQHNREHYQKITANLLPILSMLTSGDLGKSLSPDPFDADDQRPIMNLEKIERAGHVLLLCLDSLPDPSVATAIGAMALADLAARSGIRYNLGGERRISLFVDELSNVINQPLIEILNKGAEGGLYTTAAMQTIADLAKRLGSQEAARMALGNLNNLIAFRTKDQPTQEFINETLGQTTIHNMKVGHNTARDGHFTDYTAVDSTQLSEEVNELVPPSILGKLPNLQFFASVSGGHVYKGRFTLIDPGVDDASLEEKEKGETC
;
A
#
# COMPACT_ATOMS: atom_id res chain seq x y z
N MET A 1 -12.91 5.24 13.12
CA MET A 1 -13.08 4.24 14.20
C MET A 1 -12.55 4.83 15.50
N PRO A 2 -13.12 4.49 16.66
CA PRO A 2 -12.57 4.91 17.94
C PRO A 2 -11.19 4.27 18.17
N PRO A 3 -10.31 4.90 18.97
CA PRO A 3 -8.95 4.45 19.14
C PRO A 3 -8.87 3.20 20.01
N ASP A 4 -7.99 2.29 19.62
CA ASP A 4 -7.25 1.37 20.49
C ASP A 4 -7.94 0.14 21.13
N THR A 5 -8.54 -0.70 20.27
CA THR A 5 -8.59 -2.16 20.50
C THR A 5 -8.06 -2.98 19.32
N ALA A 6 -7.78 -2.36 18.17
CA ALA A 6 -7.25 -3.03 16.98
C ALA A 6 -5.73 -3.27 17.02
N GLY A 7 -4.98 -2.50 17.83
CA GLY A 7 -3.51 -2.59 17.92
C GLY A 7 -3.01 -3.92 18.48
N THR A 8 -3.68 -4.47 19.49
CA THR A 8 -3.31 -5.78 20.06
C THR A 8 -3.62 -6.92 19.10
N PHE A 9 -4.82 -6.97 18.52
CA PHE A 9 -5.18 -8.02 17.54
C PHE A 9 -4.33 -7.97 16.28
N SER A 10 -4.00 -6.78 15.76
CA SER A 10 -3.10 -6.62 14.61
C SER A 10 -1.67 -7.03 14.96
N ALA A 11 -1.16 -6.67 16.15
CA ALA A 11 0.14 -7.12 16.63
C ALA A 11 0.20 -8.65 16.79
N PHE A 12 -0.86 -9.27 17.30
CA PHE A 12 -0.96 -10.73 17.41
C PHE A 12 -1.05 -11.41 16.04
N GLY A 13 -1.81 -10.84 15.10
CA GLY A 13 -1.86 -11.32 13.73
C GLY A 13 -0.51 -11.25 13.03
N TRP A 14 0.22 -10.15 13.24
CA TRP A 14 1.60 -10.00 12.76
C TRP A 14 2.54 -11.03 13.39
N ASP A 15 2.46 -11.26 14.70
CA ASP A 15 3.28 -12.28 15.39
C ASP A 15 3.02 -13.68 14.82
N ALA A 16 1.74 -14.04 14.61
CA ALA A 16 1.37 -15.33 14.01
C ALA A 16 1.97 -15.52 12.60
N VAL A 17 1.87 -14.50 11.74
CA VAL A 17 2.47 -14.54 10.39
C VAL A 17 3.99 -14.60 10.49
N ASN A 18 4.60 -13.75 11.32
CA ASN A 18 6.06 -13.68 11.47
C ASN A 18 6.64 -15.00 11.96
N VAL A 19 6.03 -15.64 12.96
CA VAL A 19 6.49 -16.95 13.47
C VAL A 19 6.51 -18.02 12.36
N VAL A 20 5.46 -18.07 11.53
CA VAL A 20 5.41 -19.00 10.39
C VAL A 20 6.47 -18.64 9.34
N VAL A 21 6.62 -17.36 8.99
CA VAL A 21 7.64 -16.90 8.02
C VAL A 21 9.05 -17.24 8.49
N GLN A 22 9.39 -16.92 9.74
CA GLN A 22 10.72 -17.20 10.30
C GLN A 22 11.01 -18.71 10.32
N GLY A 23 10.02 -19.53 10.71
CA GLY A 23 10.15 -20.99 10.65
C GLY A 23 10.38 -21.52 9.24
N MET A 24 9.67 -20.99 8.24
CA MET A 24 9.91 -21.35 6.83
C MET A 24 11.31 -20.95 6.35
N VAL A 25 11.75 -19.73 6.67
CA VAL A 25 13.09 -19.23 6.32
C VAL A 25 14.18 -20.09 6.96
N GLN A 26 14.01 -20.47 8.24
CA GLN A 26 14.92 -21.37 8.95
C GLN A 26 14.97 -22.77 8.33
N LEU A 27 13.88 -23.24 7.70
CA LEU A 27 13.83 -24.49 6.95
C LEU A 27 14.21 -24.32 5.47
N GLU A 28 14.76 -23.16 5.07
CA GLU A 28 15.13 -22.83 3.69
C GLU A 28 13.95 -22.94 2.70
N ARG A 29 12.72 -22.83 3.20
CA ARG A 29 11.50 -22.83 2.41
C ARG A 29 11.13 -21.40 2.07
N ARG A 30 10.91 -21.13 0.77
CA ARG A 30 10.42 -19.82 0.32
C ARG A 30 8.99 -19.55 0.83
N PRO A 31 8.76 -18.47 1.61
CA PRO A 31 7.44 -18.01 2.00
C PRO A 31 6.59 -17.58 0.78
N ASN A 32 5.31 -17.93 0.78
CA ASN A 32 4.31 -17.36 -0.12
C ASN A 32 2.93 -17.33 0.58
N LEU A 33 1.96 -16.61 0.03
CA LEU A 33 0.65 -16.44 0.67
C LEU A 33 -0.10 -17.77 0.82
N ALA A 34 0.02 -18.67 -0.17
CA ALA A 34 -0.61 -19.99 -0.14
C ALA A 34 -0.10 -20.86 1.03
N LYS A 35 1.22 -20.91 1.23
CA LYS A 35 1.83 -21.61 2.37
C LYS A 35 1.46 -20.96 3.69
N LEU A 36 1.46 -19.62 3.76
CA LEU A 36 1.03 -18.90 4.96
C LEU A 36 -0.41 -19.26 5.33
N LYS A 37 -1.34 -19.26 4.37
CA LYS A 37 -2.71 -19.73 4.59
C LYS A 37 -2.72 -21.15 5.14
N GLN A 38 -2.01 -22.09 4.49
CA GLN A 38 -1.96 -23.49 4.91
C GLN A 38 -1.50 -23.66 6.35
N TYR A 39 -0.44 -22.96 6.78
CA TYR A 39 0.08 -23.07 8.14
C TYR A 39 -0.74 -22.30 9.17
N ILE A 40 -1.40 -21.21 8.79
CA ILE A 40 -2.28 -20.46 9.70
C ILE A 40 -3.59 -21.23 9.94
N GLU A 41 -4.12 -21.93 8.92
CA GLU A 41 -5.31 -22.79 9.04
C GLU A 41 -5.00 -24.14 9.71
N GLY A 42 -3.95 -24.83 9.24
CA GLY A 42 -3.55 -26.15 9.72
C GLY A 42 -2.88 -26.11 11.09
N GLY A 43 -2.14 -25.04 11.37
CA GLY A 43 -1.34 -24.84 12.56
C GLY A 43 0.18 -24.91 12.29
N VAL A 44 0.96 -24.45 13.28
CA VAL A 44 2.43 -24.33 13.18
C VAL A 44 3.15 -25.66 13.38
N GLU A 45 2.44 -26.71 13.80
CA GLU A 45 2.97 -28.02 14.19
C GLU A 45 3.97 -28.60 13.18
N PRO A 46 3.68 -28.66 11.86
CA PRO A 46 4.60 -29.28 10.90
C PRO A 46 5.91 -28.50 10.70
N ILE A 47 5.88 -27.18 10.84
CA ILE A 47 7.09 -26.34 10.77
C ILE A 47 7.88 -26.48 12.05
N LEU A 48 7.21 -26.42 13.21
CA LEU A 48 7.87 -26.51 14.50
C LEU A 48 8.57 -27.86 14.68
N GLU A 49 7.93 -28.96 14.27
CA GLU A 49 8.52 -30.30 14.35
C GLU A 49 9.85 -30.35 13.57
N GLN A 50 9.84 -29.97 12.29
CA GLN A 50 11.05 -29.94 11.46
C GLN A 50 12.10 -28.93 11.96
N ALA A 51 11.67 -27.78 12.48
CA ALA A 51 12.58 -26.79 13.05
C ALA A 51 13.29 -27.32 14.30
N LEU A 52 12.56 -28.04 15.17
CA LEU A 52 13.13 -28.71 16.34
C LEU A 52 14.08 -29.83 15.95
N GLU A 53 13.75 -30.62 14.92
CA GLU A 53 14.65 -31.67 14.42
C GLU A 53 15.98 -31.08 13.96
N ARG A 54 15.95 -30.04 13.09
CA ARG A 54 17.15 -29.35 12.62
C ARG A 54 17.95 -28.71 13.78
N PHE A 55 17.23 -28.13 14.75
CA PHE A 55 17.83 -27.55 15.95
C PHE A 55 18.57 -28.60 16.79
N TYR A 56 17.96 -29.76 17.02
CA TYR A 56 18.58 -30.84 17.80
C TYR A 56 19.73 -31.52 17.07
N GLU A 57 19.64 -31.69 15.74
CA GLU A 57 20.78 -32.17 14.94
C GLU A 57 21.99 -31.26 15.06
N THR A 58 21.76 -29.95 15.10
CA THR A 58 22.83 -28.95 15.25
C THR A 58 23.38 -28.93 16.68
N LEU A 59 22.51 -29.02 17.69
CA LEU A 59 22.88 -28.91 19.10
C LEU A 59 23.53 -30.18 19.67
N LEU A 60 23.02 -31.35 19.28
CA LEU A 60 23.34 -32.66 19.88
C LEU A 60 23.94 -33.65 18.88
N GLY A 61 23.95 -33.33 17.58
CA GLY A 61 24.47 -34.18 16.51
C GLY A 61 23.43 -35.15 15.92
N MET A 62 23.81 -35.92 14.89
CA MET A 62 22.93 -36.81 14.13
C MET A 62 22.18 -37.87 14.97
N GLN A 63 22.71 -38.24 16.14
CA GLN A 63 22.12 -39.26 17.02
C GLN A 63 21.28 -38.67 18.16
N TRP A 64 20.85 -37.42 18.05
CA TRP A 64 20.08 -36.75 19.09
C TRP A 64 18.81 -37.52 19.51
N ARG A 65 18.17 -38.26 18.58
CA ARG A 65 17.00 -39.11 18.85
C ARG A 65 17.30 -40.29 19.79
N SER A 66 18.56 -40.73 19.85
CA SER A 66 19.03 -41.83 20.69
C SER A 66 19.48 -41.37 22.09
N THR A 67 19.43 -40.07 22.36
CA THR A 67 19.76 -39.52 23.68
C THR A 67 18.80 -40.09 24.74
N PRO A 68 19.28 -40.60 25.89
CA PRO A 68 18.46 -41.29 26.89
C PRO A 68 17.22 -40.51 27.32
N GLU A 69 17.36 -39.20 27.50
CA GLU A 69 16.30 -38.27 27.87
C GLU A 69 15.24 -38.14 26.78
N MET A 70 15.65 -38.04 25.51
CA MET A 70 14.75 -37.94 24.35
C MET A 70 13.95 -39.24 24.15
N VAL A 71 14.62 -40.40 24.23
CA VAL A 71 13.96 -41.72 24.13
C VAL A 71 12.89 -41.88 25.22
N ARG A 72 13.20 -41.45 26.45
CA ARG A 72 12.25 -41.49 27.57
C ARG A 72 11.03 -40.59 27.33
N LEU A 73 11.23 -39.39 26.76
CA LEU A 73 10.13 -38.49 26.43
C LEU A 73 9.27 -39.01 25.28
N LEU A 74 9.89 -39.59 24.24
CA LEU A 74 9.18 -40.23 23.13
C LEU A 74 8.30 -41.38 23.60
N ASP A 75 8.81 -42.25 24.48
CA ASP A 75 8.01 -43.35 25.06
C ASP A 75 6.85 -42.82 25.92
N LYS A 76 7.09 -41.79 26.76
CA LYS A 76 6.01 -41.12 27.52
C LYS A 76 4.95 -40.50 26.61
N ALA A 77 5.36 -39.86 25.52
CA ALA A 77 4.44 -39.22 24.59
C ALA A 77 3.58 -40.26 23.85
N ARG A 78 4.18 -41.37 23.40
CA ARG A 78 3.47 -42.50 22.76
C ARG A 78 2.46 -43.17 23.70
N ARG A 79 2.75 -43.21 25.00
CA ARG A 79 1.81 -43.71 26.03
C ARG A 79 0.72 -42.69 26.41
N GLY A 80 0.71 -41.49 25.81
CA GLY A 80 -0.27 -40.45 26.10
C GLY A 80 -0.07 -39.74 27.44
N HIS A 81 1.11 -39.85 28.06
CA HIS A 81 1.39 -39.22 29.35
C HIS A 81 1.79 -37.74 29.25
N ILE A 82 1.97 -37.22 28.03
CA ILE A 82 2.21 -35.81 27.77
C ILE A 82 0.92 -35.20 27.24
N LYS A 83 0.41 -34.18 27.94
CA LYS A 83 -0.82 -33.49 27.55
C LYS A 83 -0.58 -32.70 26.27
N SER A 84 -1.39 -32.97 25.24
CA SER A 84 -1.31 -32.21 24.00
C SER A 84 -2.05 -30.87 24.11
N PRO A 85 -1.43 -29.74 23.72
CA PRO A 85 -2.14 -28.47 23.55
C PRO A 85 -3.15 -28.50 22.39
N THR A 86 -2.85 -29.29 21.34
CA THR A 86 -3.68 -29.40 20.13
C THR A 86 -3.88 -30.86 19.71
N PRO A 87 -5.06 -31.23 19.19
CA PRO A 87 -5.31 -32.60 18.71
C PRO A 87 -4.53 -32.96 17.43
N ALA A 88 -3.96 -31.97 16.74
CA ALA A 88 -3.16 -32.15 15.53
C ALA A 88 -1.67 -32.42 15.80
N ALA A 89 -1.20 -32.25 17.05
CA ALA A 89 0.19 -32.46 17.40
C ALA A 89 0.56 -33.96 17.37
N SER A 90 1.67 -34.28 16.70
CA SER A 90 2.24 -35.62 16.74
C SER A 90 2.78 -35.94 18.15
N HIS A 91 2.79 -37.22 18.53
CA HIS A 91 3.44 -37.63 19.79
C HIS A 91 4.93 -37.26 19.82
N GLU A 92 5.57 -37.22 18.66
CA GLU A 92 6.99 -36.87 18.52
C GLU A 92 7.19 -35.37 18.80
N LEU A 93 6.36 -34.50 18.21
CA LEU A 93 6.37 -33.07 18.50
C LEU A 93 6.19 -32.77 20.00
N LEU A 94 5.29 -33.49 20.69
CA LEU A 94 5.10 -33.30 22.13
C LEU A 94 6.36 -33.64 22.94
N ALA A 95 7.06 -34.72 22.56
CA ALA A 95 8.33 -35.08 23.17
C ALA A 95 9.41 -34.02 22.88
N TYR A 96 9.48 -33.54 21.62
CA TYR A 96 10.44 -32.53 21.19
C TYR A 96 10.24 -31.21 21.94
N VAL A 97 9.00 -30.72 22.08
CA VAL A 97 8.71 -29.50 22.83
C VAL A 97 9.01 -29.67 24.33
N THR A 98 8.64 -30.81 24.91
CA THR A 98 8.94 -31.08 26.33
C THR A 98 10.45 -31.14 26.58
N TYR A 99 11.22 -31.69 25.65
CA TYR A 99 12.68 -31.68 25.72
C TYR A 99 13.23 -30.25 25.65
N TYR A 100 12.68 -29.43 24.75
CA TYR A 100 13.06 -28.04 24.59
C TYR A 100 12.90 -27.25 25.89
N ASP A 101 11.76 -27.42 26.55
CA ASP A 101 11.45 -26.67 27.78
C ASP A 101 12.29 -27.11 28.99
N HIS A 102 12.51 -28.41 29.15
CA HIS A 102 13.12 -28.95 30.37
C HIS A 102 14.64 -29.19 30.26
N HIS A 103 15.17 -29.45 29.07
CA HIS A 103 16.56 -29.89 28.89
C HIS A 103 17.42 -28.89 28.12
N VAL A 104 16.83 -27.98 27.34
CA VAL A 104 17.58 -26.93 26.63
C VAL A 104 17.68 -25.68 27.51
N HIS A 105 18.90 -25.42 27.99
CA HIS A 105 19.23 -24.22 28.76
C HIS A 105 18.92 -22.94 27.97
N GLU A 106 18.37 -21.91 28.64
CA GLU A 106 17.90 -20.67 28.00
C GLU A 106 18.94 -20.01 27.09
N ALA A 107 20.20 -19.94 27.52
CA ALA A 107 21.31 -19.39 26.74
C ALA A 107 21.59 -20.10 25.39
N ARG A 108 21.07 -21.32 25.19
CA ARG A 108 21.23 -22.09 23.94
C ARG A 108 19.95 -22.19 23.13
N ARG A 109 18.88 -21.52 23.57
CA ARG A 109 17.59 -21.53 22.87
C ARG A 109 17.66 -20.65 21.63
N ASP A 110 17.12 -21.17 20.54
CA ASP A 110 16.94 -20.40 19.32
C ASP A 110 15.70 -19.49 19.48
N PRO A 111 15.79 -18.17 19.23
CA PRO A 111 14.66 -17.25 19.35
C PRO A 111 13.46 -17.60 18.45
N VAL A 112 13.72 -18.10 17.24
CA VAL A 112 12.72 -18.49 16.24
C VAL A 112 11.99 -19.74 16.70
N VAL A 113 12.74 -20.76 17.15
CA VAL A 113 12.16 -22.00 17.71
C VAL A 113 11.36 -21.69 18.97
N SER A 114 11.90 -20.86 19.87
CA SER A 114 11.21 -20.44 21.10
C SER A 114 9.88 -19.74 20.82
N SER A 115 9.84 -18.90 19.78
CA SER A 115 8.61 -18.20 19.38
C SER A 115 7.58 -19.17 18.80
N GLN A 116 8.00 -20.16 18.01
CA GLN A 116 7.12 -21.22 17.52
C GLN A 116 6.59 -22.11 18.65
N VAL A 117 7.43 -22.49 19.62
CA VAL A 117 7.02 -23.24 20.82
C VAL A 117 5.97 -22.45 21.62
N ARG A 118 6.19 -21.14 21.81
CA ARG A 118 5.22 -20.25 22.48
C ARG A 118 3.86 -20.26 21.78
N VAL A 119 3.84 -20.15 20.44
CA VAL A 119 2.60 -20.19 19.66
C VAL A 119 1.93 -21.56 19.75
N PHE A 120 2.69 -22.64 19.67
CA PHE A 120 2.18 -24.01 19.81
C PHE A 120 1.55 -24.30 21.17
N GLN A 121 2.14 -23.79 22.25
CA GLN A 121 1.64 -23.95 23.61
C GLN A 121 0.44 -23.05 23.91
N HIS A 122 0.18 -22.03 23.07
CA HIS A 122 -0.94 -21.14 23.24
C HIS A 122 -2.27 -21.87 23.00
N ASN A 123 -3.32 -21.48 23.72
CA ASN A 123 -4.65 -22.05 23.52
C ASN A 123 -5.11 -21.88 22.05
N ARG A 124 -5.44 -23.00 21.38
CA ARG A 124 -5.92 -23.05 19.99
C ARG A 124 -7.15 -22.19 19.74
N GLU A 125 -8.10 -22.14 20.68
CA GLU A 125 -9.29 -21.28 20.54
C GLU A 125 -8.91 -19.79 20.51
N HIS A 126 -7.90 -19.40 21.29
CA HIS A 126 -7.40 -18.03 21.29
C HIS A 126 -6.62 -17.73 20.00
N TYR A 127 -5.81 -18.67 19.53
CA TYR A 127 -5.10 -18.54 18.26
C TYR A 127 -6.07 -18.42 17.07
N GLN A 128 -7.13 -19.23 17.03
CA GLN A 128 -8.18 -19.14 16.01
C GLN A 128 -8.92 -17.81 16.05
N LYS A 129 -9.20 -17.25 17.25
CA LYS A 129 -9.81 -15.92 17.37
C LYS A 129 -8.90 -14.81 16.83
N ILE A 130 -7.57 -14.95 17.01
CA ILE A 130 -6.58 -14.01 16.47
C ILE A 130 -6.51 -14.12 14.94
N THR A 131 -6.46 -15.33 14.40
CA THR A 131 -6.28 -15.56 12.97
C THR A 131 -7.56 -15.44 12.15
N ALA A 132 -8.73 -15.39 12.80
CA ALA A 132 -10.05 -15.25 12.17
C ALA A 132 -10.15 -14.04 11.22
N ASN A 133 -9.44 -12.95 11.49
CA ASN A 133 -9.44 -11.77 10.62
C ASN A 133 -8.44 -11.88 9.44
N LEU A 134 -7.40 -12.71 9.57
CA LEU A 134 -6.37 -12.90 8.55
C LEU A 134 -6.79 -13.92 7.49
N LEU A 135 -7.46 -15.00 7.92
CA LEU A 135 -7.86 -16.11 7.04
C LEU A 135 -8.75 -15.69 5.87
N PRO A 136 -9.74 -14.79 6.02
CA PRO A 136 -10.54 -14.32 4.89
C PRO A 136 -9.69 -13.62 3.84
N ILE A 137 -8.80 -12.71 4.24
CA ILE A 137 -7.92 -11.96 3.34
C ILE A 137 -6.97 -12.92 2.62
N LEU A 138 -6.32 -13.83 3.36
CA LEU A 138 -5.44 -14.83 2.77
C LEU A 138 -6.20 -15.76 1.80
N SER A 139 -7.41 -16.20 2.16
CA SER A 139 -8.24 -17.03 1.28
C SER A 139 -8.59 -16.33 -0.02
N MET A 140 -8.90 -15.05 0.08
CA MET A 140 -9.26 -14.21 -1.05
C MET A 140 -8.05 -13.97 -1.97
N LEU A 141 -6.88 -13.61 -1.41
CA LEU A 141 -5.63 -13.41 -2.16
C LEU A 141 -5.03 -14.71 -2.73
N THR A 142 -5.41 -15.87 -2.20
CA THR A 142 -4.95 -17.18 -2.68
C THR A 142 -5.97 -17.90 -3.56
N SER A 143 -7.09 -17.25 -3.88
CA SER A 143 -8.17 -17.84 -4.70
C SER A 143 -7.92 -17.70 -6.20
N GLY A 144 -8.38 -18.70 -6.96
CA GLY A 144 -8.38 -18.69 -8.43
C GLY A 144 -7.03 -18.38 -9.07
N ASP A 145 -7.06 -17.62 -10.17
CA ASP A 145 -5.86 -17.24 -10.92
C ASP A 145 -5.04 -16.14 -10.21
N LEU A 146 -5.67 -15.38 -9.30
CA LEU A 146 -4.96 -14.40 -8.46
C LEU A 146 -3.96 -15.11 -7.54
N GLY A 147 -4.37 -16.21 -6.91
CA GLY A 147 -3.49 -17.02 -6.07
C GLY A 147 -2.28 -17.53 -6.82
N LYS A 148 -2.46 -18.02 -8.06
CA LYS A 148 -1.36 -18.46 -8.91
C LYS A 148 -0.42 -17.31 -9.32
N SER A 149 -0.92 -16.07 -9.35
CA SER A 149 -0.13 -14.89 -9.72
C SER A 149 0.65 -14.31 -8.54
N LEU A 150 0.05 -14.29 -7.34
CA LEU A 150 0.68 -13.80 -6.11
C LEU A 150 1.53 -14.86 -5.39
N SER A 151 1.30 -16.15 -5.65
CA SER A 151 2.03 -17.27 -5.07
C SER A 151 2.37 -18.32 -6.13
N PRO A 152 3.19 -17.98 -7.14
CA PRO A 152 3.59 -18.92 -8.17
C PRO A 152 4.44 -20.06 -7.58
N ASP A 153 4.32 -21.25 -8.17
CA ASP A 153 5.15 -22.40 -7.83
C ASP A 153 6.35 -22.49 -8.80
N PRO A 154 7.60 -22.29 -8.32
CA PRO A 154 8.78 -22.39 -9.17
C PRO A 154 9.03 -23.80 -9.75
N PHE A 155 8.35 -24.82 -9.24
CA PHE A 155 8.53 -26.21 -9.65
C PHE A 155 7.38 -26.73 -10.54
N ASP A 156 6.40 -25.88 -10.83
CA ASP A 156 5.34 -26.21 -11.78
C ASP A 156 5.88 -26.11 -13.21
N ALA A 157 5.98 -27.25 -13.90
CA ALA A 157 6.48 -27.32 -15.27
C ALA A 157 5.46 -26.82 -16.30
N ASP A 158 4.17 -26.82 -15.94
CA ASP A 158 3.09 -26.39 -16.82
C ASP A 158 2.88 -24.86 -16.76
N ASP A 159 3.38 -24.19 -15.71
CA ASP A 159 3.34 -22.74 -15.57
C ASP A 159 4.56 -22.05 -16.22
N GLN A 160 4.38 -21.60 -17.45
CA GLN A 160 5.42 -20.88 -18.21
C GLN A 160 5.55 -19.40 -17.86
N ARG A 161 4.74 -18.87 -16.92
CA ARG A 161 4.74 -17.44 -16.59
C ARG A 161 6.03 -17.06 -15.86
N PRO A 162 6.67 -15.92 -16.20
CA PRO A 162 7.86 -15.48 -15.49
C PRO A 162 7.52 -15.06 -14.06
N ILE A 163 8.27 -15.59 -13.10
CA ILE A 163 8.14 -15.19 -11.68
C ILE A 163 8.85 -13.85 -11.47
N MET A 164 8.05 -12.79 -11.35
CA MET A 164 8.51 -11.41 -11.17
C MET A 164 8.32 -10.92 -9.74
N ASN A 165 9.22 -10.03 -9.30
CA ASN A 165 9.08 -9.25 -8.08
C ASN A 165 9.47 -7.79 -8.38
N LEU A 166 9.18 -6.85 -7.47
CA LEU A 166 9.46 -5.42 -7.73
C LEU A 166 10.95 -5.14 -7.96
N GLU A 167 11.85 -5.88 -7.32
CA GLU A 167 13.30 -5.75 -7.55
C GLU A 167 13.71 -6.14 -8.99
N LYS A 168 13.18 -7.25 -9.53
CA LYS A 168 13.42 -7.67 -10.91
C LYS A 168 12.85 -6.67 -11.90
N ILE A 169 11.62 -6.20 -11.66
CA ILE A 169 10.92 -5.21 -12.48
C ILE A 169 11.75 -3.92 -12.55
N GLU A 170 12.18 -3.43 -11.39
CA GLU A 170 13.02 -2.24 -11.27
C GLU A 170 14.36 -2.38 -12.01
N ARG A 171 15.12 -3.47 -11.75
CA ARG A 171 16.45 -3.67 -12.34
C ARG A 171 16.38 -3.79 -13.86
N ALA A 172 15.37 -4.47 -14.37
CA ALA A 172 15.15 -4.65 -15.80
C ALA A 172 14.49 -3.43 -16.47
N GLY A 173 14.00 -2.45 -15.72
CA GLY A 173 13.32 -1.26 -16.27
C GLY A 173 11.94 -1.59 -16.86
N HIS A 174 11.26 -2.59 -16.32
CA HIS A 174 9.92 -2.97 -16.76
C HIS A 174 8.84 -2.02 -16.22
N VAL A 175 7.70 -2.01 -16.90
CA VAL A 175 6.48 -1.32 -16.45
C VAL A 175 5.55 -2.33 -15.82
N LEU A 176 5.08 -2.03 -14.60
CA LEU A 176 4.07 -2.82 -13.91
C LEU A 176 2.74 -2.08 -13.92
N LEU A 177 1.73 -2.68 -14.55
CA LEU A 177 0.35 -2.21 -14.51
C LEU A 177 -0.43 -3.11 -13.55
N LEU A 178 -1.02 -2.52 -12.51
CA LEU A 178 -1.87 -3.21 -11.55
C LEU A 178 -3.33 -2.80 -11.74
N CYS A 179 -4.10 -3.65 -12.42
CA CYS A 179 -5.55 -3.49 -12.55
C CYS A 179 -6.22 -4.06 -11.31
N LEU A 180 -6.49 -3.22 -10.31
CA LEU A 180 -7.04 -3.67 -9.03
C LEU A 180 -8.53 -4.03 -9.07
N ASP A 181 -9.25 -3.57 -10.10
CA ASP A 181 -10.71 -3.72 -10.27
C ASP A 181 -11.46 -3.55 -8.94
N SER A 182 -11.41 -2.34 -8.38
CA SER A 182 -11.94 -2.06 -7.04
C SER A 182 -13.46 -2.01 -6.96
N LEU A 183 -14.18 -2.13 -8.10
CA LEU A 183 -15.64 -2.06 -8.15
C LEU A 183 -16.30 -3.37 -7.65
N PRO A 184 -15.91 -4.57 -8.12
CA PRO A 184 -16.52 -5.82 -7.66
C PRO A 184 -16.07 -6.21 -6.25
N ASP A 185 -14.79 -6.03 -5.91
CA ASP A 185 -14.25 -6.35 -4.59
C ASP A 185 -13.27 -5.28 -4.08
N PRO A 186 -13.79 -4.23 -3.41
CA PRO A 186 -12.96 -3.18 -2.83
C PRO A 186 -11.96 -3.71 -1.79
N SER A 187 -12.26 -4.83 -1.11
CA SER A 187 -11.41 -5.37 -0.05
C SER A 187 -10.16 -6.03 -0.64
N VAL A 188 -10.32 -6.81 -1.71
CA VAL A 188 -9.19 -7.36 -2.49
C VAL A 188 -8.32 -6.26 -3.04
N ALA A 189 -8.93 -5.30 -3.72
CA ALA A 189 -8.22 -4.20 -4.36
C ALA A 189 -7.36 -3.42 -3.35
N THR A 190 -7.94 -3.12 -2.18
CA THR A 190 -7.23 -2.45 -1.09
C THR A 190 -6.08 -3.31 -0.57
N ALA A 191 -6.29 -4.62 -0.39
CA ALA A 191 -5.25 -5.52 0.11
C ALA A 191 -4.08 -5.67 -0.88
N ILE A 192 -4.35 -5.91 -2.17
CA ILE A 192 -3.33 -6.01 -3.21
C ILE A 192 -2.58 -4.68 -3.34
N GLY A 193 -3.30 -3.55 -3.38
CA GLY A 193 -2.71 -2.23 -3.45
C GLY A 193 -1.79 -1.95 -2.25
N ALA A 194 -2.25 -2.26 -1.04
CA ALA A 194 -1.45 -2.12 0.18
C ALA A 194 -0.20 -2.99 0.18
N MET A 195 -0.30 -4.23 -0.29
CA MET A 195 0.87 -5.11 -0.41
C MET A 195 1.89 -4.57 -1.41
N ALA A 196 1.44 -4.18 -2.61
CA ALA A 196 2.33 -3.64 -3.65
C ALA A 196 3.01 -2.34 -3.19
N LEU A 197 2.26 -1.45 -2.54
CA LEU A 197 2.79 -0.19 -2.02
C LEU A 197 3.73 -0.39 -0.83
N ALA A 198 3.46 -1.36 0.05
CA ALA A 198 4.37 -1.72 1.13
C ALA A 198 5.71 -2.25 0.61
N ASP A 199 5.69 -3.14 -0.39
CA ASP A 199 6.91 -3.64 -1.02
C ASP A 199 7.67 -2.50 -1.72
N LEU A 200 6.95 -1.59 -2.41
CA LEU A 200 7.55 -0.42 -3.04
C LEU A 200 8.17 0.55 -2.03
N ALA A 201 7.51 0.79 -0.89
CA ALA A 201 8.04 1.61 0.19
C ALA A 201 9.33 1.01 0.78
N ALA A 202 9.35 -0.31 1.00
CA ALA A 202 10.55 -1.02 1.45
C ALA A 202 11.69 -0.92 0.43
N ARG A 203 11.40 -1.07 -0.87
CA ARG A 203 12.39 -0.85 -1.95
C ARG A 203 12.93 0.57 -1.96
N SER A 204 12.07 1.58 -1.77
CA SER A 204 12.49 2.98 -1.67
C SER A 204 13.47 3.19 -0.51
N GLY A 205 13.19 2.61 0.67
CA GLY A 205 14.10 2.67 1.81
C GLY A 205 15.45 1.97 1.59
N ILE A 206 15.46 0.81 0.91
CA ILE A 206 16.71 0.13 0.55
C ILE A 206 17.55 0.99 -0.41
N ARG A 207 16.90 1.62 -1.40
CA ARG A 207 17.56 2.46 -2.40
C ARG A 207 18.15 3.73 -1.81
N TYR A 208 17.47 4.33 -0.84
CA TYR A 208 18.01 5.45 -0.08
C TYR A 208 19.36 5.10 0.59
N ASN A 209 19.44 3.91 1.20
CA ASN A 209 20.65 3.48 1.91
C ASN A 209 21.79 3.02 0.99
N LEU A 210 21.47 2.30 -0.09
CA LEU A 210 22.48 1.67 -0.96
C LEU A 210 22.85 2.53 -2.17
N GLY A 211 22.11 3.60 -2.43
CA GLY A 211 22.22 4.41 -3.65
C GLY A 211 21.45 3.77 -4.81
N GLY A 212 20.48 4.50 -5.36
CA GLY A 212 19.71 4.09 -6.53
C GLY A 212 19.44 5.27 -7.45
N GLU A 213 19.99 5.24 -8.66
CA GLU A 213 19.97 6.40 -9.57
C GLU A 213 18.72 6.48 -10.46
N ARG A 214 18.06 5.35 -10.75
CA ARG A 214 16.96 5.31 -11.71
C ARG A 214 15.65 5.83 -11.11
N ARG A 215 15.04 6.83 -11.74
CA ARG A 215 13.71 7.32 -11.36
C ARG A 215 12.64 6.22 -11.49
N ILE A 216 11.88 6.00 -10.43
CA ILE A 216 10.67 5.16 -10.44
C ILE A 216 9.46 6.11 -10.44
N SER A 217 8.57 5.95 -11.41
CA SER A 217 7.32 6.72 -11.49
C SER A 217 6.17 5.86 -11.01
N LEU A 218 5.51 6.27 -9.93
CA LEU A 218 4.30 5.65 -9.41
C LEU A 218 3.09 6.44 -9.87
N PHE A 219 2.19 5.80 -10.60
CA PHE A 219 0.90 6.37 -10.99
C PHE A 219 -0.20 5.68 -10.20
N VAL A 220 -0.98 6.46 -9.45
CA VAL A 220 -2.13 5.97 -8.69
C VAL A 220 -3.38 6.60 -9.28
N ASP A 221 -4.16 5.78 -9.98
CA ASP A 221 -5.52 6.16 -10.38
C ASP A 221 -6.46 5.96 -9.19
N GLU A 222 -7.35 6.93 -8.98
CA GLU A 222 -8.26 7.00 -7.84
C GLU A 222 -7.59 6.75 -6.46
N LEU A 223 -6.84 7.74 -5.99
CA LEU A 223 -6.14 7.74 -4.70
C LEU A 223 -7.03 7.31 -3.54
N SER A 224 -8.30 7.69 -3.53
CA SER A 224 -9.23 7.37 -2.45
C SER A 224 -9.44 5.86 -2.26
N ASN A 225 -9.28 5.06 -3.31
CA ASN A 225 -9.44 3.60 -3.22
C ASN A 225 -8.19 2.88 -2.73
N VAL A 226 -6.99 3.47 -2.90
CA VAL A 226 -5.71 2.80 -2.65
C VAL A 226 -4.94 3.41 -1.48
N ILE A 227 -5.35 4.58 -0.99
CA ILE A 227 -4.67 5.28 0.11
C ILE A 227 -4.54 4.41 1.36
N ASN A 228 -3.32 4.33 1.87
CA ASN A 228 -2.95 3.57 3.07
C ASN A 228 -1.67 4.16 3.67
N GLN A 229 -1.26 3.62 4.82
CA GLN A 229 -0.06 4.06 5.52
C GLN A 229 1.22 3.98 4.65
N PRO A 230 1.50 2.87 3.92
CA PRO A 230 2.63 2.81 2.99
C PRO A 230 2.63 3.91 1.92
N LEU A 231 1.48 4.25 1.35
CA LEU A 231 1.39 5.32 0.35
C LEU A 231 1.70 6.68 0.95
N ILE A 232 1.22 6.96 2.17
CA ILE A 232 1.52 8.22 2.88
C ILE A 232 3.03 8.34 3.13
N GLU A 233 3.69 7.24 3.50
CA GLU A 233 5.14 7.19 3.69
C GLU A 233 5.90 7.41 2.37
N ILE A 234 5.42 6.82 1.27
CA ILE A 234 5.93 7.07 -0.08
C ILE A 234 5.78 8.55 -0.46
N LEU A 235 4.64 9.17 -0.18
CA LEU A 235 4.41 10.58 -0.51
C LEU A 235 5.35 11.51 0.27
N ASN A 236 5.65 11.16 1.53
CA ASN A 236 6.51 11.97 2.39
C ASN A 236 8.01 11.79 2.07
N LYS A 237 8.50 10.55 1.93
CA LYS A 237 9.94 10.23 1.85
C LYS A 237 10.37 9.52 0.56
N GLY A 238 9.44 9.17 -0.31
CA GLY A 238 9.72 8.39 -1.53
C GLY A 238 10.71 9.06 -2.48
N ALA A 239 10.69 10.41 -2.53
CA ALA A 239 11.59 11.18 -3.39
C ALA A 239 13.07 10.90 -3.08
N GLU A 240 13.43 10.67 -1.80
CA GLU A 240 14.80 10.36 -1.38
C GLU A 240 15.28 9.00 -1.91
N GLY A 241 14.36 8.05 -2.12
CA GLY A 241 14.63 6.75 -2.74
C GLY A 241 14.51 6.75 -4.27
N GLY A 242 14.24 7.91 -4.89
CA GLY A 242 14.05 8.06 -6.34
C GLY A 242 12.63 7.71 -6.83
N LEU A 243 11.65 7.68 -5.93
CA LEU A 243 10.24 7.40 -6.24
C LEU A 243 9.44 8.70 -6.39
N TYR A 244 8.74 8.84 -7.51
CA TYR A 244 7.93 10.02 -7.83
C TYR A 244 6.49 9.62 -8.08
N THR A 245 5.60 10.12 -7.24
CA THR A 245 4.18 9.75 -7.25
C THR A 245 3.36 10.78 -8.00
N THR A 246 2.51 10.30 -8.90
CA THR A 246 1.41 11.05 -9.51
C THR A 246 0.11 10.37 -9.09
N ALA A 247 -0.74 11.09 -8.37
CA ALA A 247 -2.00 10.56 -7.87
C ALA A 247 -3.18 11.36 -8.43
N ALA A 248 -4.20 10.66 -8.90
CA ALA A 248 -5.48 11.25 -9.31
C ALA A 248 -6.53 11.01 -8.24
N MET A 249 -7.42 11.97 -7.98
CA MET A 249 -8.52 11.84 -7.04
C MET A 249 -9.72 12.69 -7.46
N GLN A 250 -10.91 12.31 -7.01
CA GLN A 250 -12.14 13.06 -7.30
C GLN A 250 -12.42 14.18 -6.28
N THR A 251 -12.51 13.83 -5.00
CA THR A 251 -12.89 14.78 -3.95
C THR A 251 -12.08 14.57 -2.66
N ILE A 252 -11.84 15.66 -1.92
CA ILE A 252 -11.22 15.58 -0.58
C ILE A 252 -12.13 14.84 0.40
N ALA A 253 -13.45 14.92 0.22
CA ALA A 253 -14.41 14.23 1.06
C ALA A 253 -14.25 12.70 1.00
N ASP A 254 -14.04 12.13 -0.19
CA ASP A 254 -13.81 10.68 -0.35
C ASP A 254 -12.50 10.25 0.30
N LEU A 255 -11.45 11.07 0.16
CA LEU A 255 -10.16 10.85 0.80
C LEU A 255 -10.28 10.92 2.34
N ALA A 256 -11.02 11.91 2.85
CA ALA A 256 -11.27 12.10 4.28
C ALA A 256 -12.08 10.95 4.89
N LYS A 257 -13.08 10.42 4.16
CA LYS A 257 -13.84 9.24 4.57
C LYS A 257 -12.94 8.01 4.74
N ARG A 258 -11.92 7.88 3.89
CA ARG A 258 -10.97 6.76 3.91
C ARG A 258 -9.91 6.90 4.99
N LEU A 259 -9.37 8.10 5.19
CA LEU A 259 -8.37 8.39 6.21
C LEU A 259 -8.97 8.63 7.61
N GLY A 260 -10.28 8.82 7.69
CA GLY A 260 -11.04 9.00 8.94
C GLY A 260 -11.21 10.44 9.38
N SER A 261 -10.47 11.40 8.81
CA SER A 261 -10.65 12.83 9.07
C SER A 261 -10.22 13.70 7.88
N GLN A 262 -10.74 14.93 7.85
CA GLN A 262 -10.39 15.91 6.81
C GLN A 262 -8.97 16.46 7.01
N GLU A 263 -8.49 16.54 8.25
CA GLU A 263 -7.13 16.93 8.60
C GLU A 263 -6.12 15.89 8.10
N ALA A 264 -6.41 14.60 8.27
CA ALA A 264 -5.58 13.53 7.75
C ALA A 264 -5.50 13.55 6.21
N ALA A 265 -6.62 13.82 5.53
CA ALA A 265 -6.64 14.02 4.09
C ALA A 265 -5.80 15.22 3.64
N ARG A 266 -5.95 16.37 4.30
CA ARG A 266 -5.12 17.56 4.03
C ARG A 266 -3.64 17.29 4.27
N MET A 267 -3.27 16.59 5.34
CA MET A 267 -1.90 16.19 5.62
C MET A 267 -1.32 15.31 4.51
N ALA A 268 -2.08 14.31 4.03
CA ALA A 268 -1.63 13.45 2.95
C ALA A 268 -1.41 14.23 1.65
N LEU A 269 -2.34 15.12 1.29
CA LEU A 269 -2.25 15.97 0.10
C LEU A 269 -1.16 17.03 0.20
N GLY A 270 -0.86 17.53 1.41
CA GLY A 270 0.22 18.50 1.63
C GLY A 270 1.63 17.96 1.32
N ASN A 271 1.80 16.63 1.23
CA ASN A 271 3.07 16.03 0.79
C ASN A 271 3.26 16.11 -0.75
N LEU A 272 2.23 16.48 -1.51
CA LEU A 272 2.33 16.63 -2.96
C LEU A 272 2.81 18.04 -3.31
N ASN A 273 3.94 18.12 -4.01
CA ASN A 273 4.55 19.39 -4.39
C ASN A 273 3.81 20.13 -5.52
N ASN A 274 3.10 19.39 -6.37
CA ASN A 274 2.41 19.93 -7.54
C ASN A 274 0.93 19.60 -7.45
N LEU A 275 0.07 20.56 -7.82
CA LEU A 275 -1.37 20.39 -7.90
C LEU A 275 -1.81 20.66 -9.33
N ILE A 276 -2.58 19.73 -9.93
CA ILE A 276 -3.25 19.92 -11.21
C ILE A 276 -4.75 19.81 -10.97
N ALA A 277 -5.43 20.95 -10.96
CA ALA A 277 -6.84 21.09 -10.67
C ALA A 277 -7.68 21.13 -11.95
N PHE A 278 -8.53 20.12 -12.12
CA PHE A 278 -9.58 20.09 -13.13
C PHE A 278 -10.89 20.65 -12.57
N ARG A 279 -11.96 20.55 -13.37
CA ARG A 279 -13.30 20.92 -12.92
C ARG A 279 -13.70 20.13 -11.67
N THR A 280 -14.03 20.83 -10.60
CA THR A 280 -14.61 20.24 -9.39
C THR A 280 -15.83 21.04 -8.95
N LYS A 281 -16.86 20.35 -8.46
CA LYS A 281 -18.09 20.94 -7.89
C LYS A 281 -18.12 20.88 -6.37
N ASP A 282 -17.20 20.12 -5.77
CA ASP A 282 -17.14 19.93 -4.33
C ASP A 282 -16.52 21.16 -3.67
N GLN A 283 -17.28 21.83 -2.79
CA GLN A 283 -16.85 23.08 -2.17
C GLN A 283 -15.57 22.91 -1.33
N PRO A 284 -15.44 21.91 -0.43
CA PRO A 284 -14.19 21.67 0.30
C PRO A 284 -12.98 21.49 -0.61
N THR A 285 -13.14 20.79 -1.74
CA THR A 285 -12.08 20.61 -2.73
C THR A 285 -11.74 21.93 -3.45
N GLN A 286 -12.74 22.76 -3.78
CA GLN A 286 -12.52 24.07 -4.39
C GLN A 286 -11.75 25.02 -3.45
N GLU A 287 -12.10 25.04 -2.17
CA GLU A 287 -11.44 25.85 -1.15
C GLU A 287 -9.97 25.46 -1.02
N PHE A 288 -9.66 24.16 -0.94
CA PHE A 288 -8.27 23.66 -0.92
C PHE A 288 -7.47 24.06 -2.17
N ILE A 289 -8.07 23.94 -3.36
CA ILE A 289 -7.41 24.35 -4.61
C ILE A 289 -7.11 25.85 -4.58
N ASN A 290 -8.08 26.67 -4.17
CA ASN A 290 -7.93 28.11 -4.08
C ASN A 290 -6.85 28.52 -3.07
N GLU A 291 -6.84 27.91 -1.88
CA GLU A 291 -5.77 28.07 -0.88
C GLU A 291 -4.38 27.78 -1.47
N THR A 292 -4.28 26.76 -2.32
CA THR A 292 -3.02 26.35 -2.97
C THR A 292 -2.59 27.29 -4.11
N LEU A 293 -3.55 27.89 -4.82
CA LEU A 293 -3.28 28.85 -5.91
C LEU A 293 -2.93 30.25 -5.39
N GLY A 294 -3.41 30.60 -4.20
CA GLY A 294 -3.11 31.86 -3.54
C GLY A 294 -3.94 33.05 -4.04
N GLN A 295 -3.53 34.25 -3.62
CA GLN A 295 -4.20 35.51 -3.90
C GLN A 295 -3.36 36.42 -4.79
N THR A 296 -4.01 37.34 -5.47
CA THR A 296 -3.40 38.36 -6.31
C THR A 296 -3.99 39.73 -6.02
N THR A 297 -3.17 40.77 -6.13
CA THR A 297 -3.65 42.15 -5.98
C THR A 297 -4.15 42.64 -7.34
N ILE A 298 -5.40 43.08 -7.38
CA ILE A 298 -6.02 43.70 -8.56
C ILE A 298 -5.99 45.21 -8.37
N HIS A 299 -5.31 45.90 -9.28
CA HIS A 299 -5.32 47.36 -9.34
C HIS A 299 -6.52 47.80 -10.19
N ASN A 300 -7.51 48.39 -9.53
CA ASN A 300 -8.71 48.94 -10.15
C ASN A 300 -8.52 50.43 -10.39
N MET A 301 -8.51 50.85 -11.67
CA MET A 301 -8.45 52.25 -12.07
C MET A 301 -9.84 52.72 -12.51
N LYS A 302 -10.44 53.66 -11.77
CA LYS A 302 -11.68 54.34 -12.15
C LYS A 302 -11.34 55.67 -12.79
N VAL A 303 -11.78 55.86 -14.03
CA VAL A 303 -11.65 57.14 -14.73
C VAL A 303 -13.05 57.76 -14.81
N GLY A 304 -13.20 58.96 -14.27
CA GLY A 304 -14.44 59.74 -14.31
C GLY A 304 -14.23 61.00 -15.14
N HIS A 305 -15.13 61.24 -16.09
CA HIS A 305 -15.17 62.47 -16.88
C HIS A 305 -16.46 63.21 -16.55
N ASN A 306 -16.34 64.38 -15.93
CA ASN A 306 -17.47 65.23 -15.57
C ASN A 306 -17.44 66.51 -16.40
N THR A 307 -18.51 66.74 -17.15
CA THR A 307 -18.69 67.98 -17.90
C THR A 307 -19.81 68.78 -17.28
N ALA A 308 -19.51 70.00 -16.83
CA ALA A 308 -20.49 70.94 -16.30
C ALA A 308 -20.62 72.15 -17.24
N ARG A 309 -21.85 72.60 -17.44
CA ARG A 309 -22.20 73.85 -18.11
C ARG A 309 -22.88 74.73 -17.08
N ASP A 310 -22.29 75.88 -16.79
CA ASP A 310 -23.00 76.92 -16.06
C ASP A 310 -23.80 77.77 -17.05
N GLY A 311 -24.86 78.46 -16.61
CA GLY A 311 -25.91 79.05 -17.45
C GLY A 311 -25.50 80.10 -18.49
N HIS A 312 -24.19 80.33 -18.71
CA HIS A 312 -23.64 81.20 -19.73
C HIS A 312 -23.06 80.38 -20.90
N PHE A 313 -23.39 80.76 -22.14
CA PHE A 313 -23.10 79.98 -23.37
C PHE A 313 -21.61 79.65 -23.62
N THR A 314 -20.69 80.36 -22.96
CA THR A 314 -19.23 80.28 -23.19
C THR A 314 -18.47 79.43 -22.17
N ASP A 315 -19.08 79.08 -21.03
CA ASP A 315 -18.33 78.48 -19.92
C ASP A 315 -18.53 76.97 -19.86
N TYR A 316 -17.56 76.25 -20.39
CA TYR A 316 -17.50 74.79 -20.39
C TYR A 316 -16.39 74.33 -19.46
N THR A 317 -16.75 73.58 -18.41
CA THR A 317 -15.78 72.97 -17.50
C THR A 317 -15.81 71.46 -17.68
N ALA A 318 -14.68 70.88 -18.05
CA ALA A 318 -14.46 69.44 -18.05
C ALA A 318 -13.46 69.08 -16.94
N VAL A 319 -13.83 68.12 -16.09
CA VAL A 319 -13.00 67.58 -15.03
C VAL A 319 -12.78 66.10 -15.30
N ASP A 320 -11.53 65.75 -15.59
CA ASP A 320 -11.07 64.38 -15.61
C ASP A 320 -10.57 63.99 -14.22
N SER A 321 -11.08 62.90 -13.67
CA SER A 321 -10.61 62.31 -12.42
C SER A 321 -10.17 60.88 -12.68
N THR A 322 -9.03 60.50 -12.11
CA THR A 322 -8.54 59.12 -12.10
C THR A 322 -8.32 58.71 -10.66
N GLN A 323 -8.98 57.63 -10.25
CA GLN A 323 -8.85 57.06 -8.92
C GLN A 323 -8.30 55.63 -9.07
N LEU A 324 -7.13 55.40 -8.47
CA LEU A 324 -6.55 54.07 -8.36
C LEU A 324 -6.93 53.48 -7.00
N SER A 325 -7.42 52.25 -7.00
CA SER A 325 -7.70 51.46 -5.80
C SER A 325 -7.07 50.09 -5.93
N GLU A 326 -6.57 49.54 -4.84
CA GLU A 326 -5.99 48.20 -4.78
C GLU A 326 -6.90 47.30 -3.97
N GLU A 327 -7.17 46.11 -4.48
CA GLU A 327 -7.99 45.10 -3.81
C GLU A 327 -7.29 43.74 -3.92
N VAL A 328 -7.10 43.07 -2.79
CA VAL A 328 -6.55 41.71 -2.76
C VAL A 328 -7.70 40.74 -3.02
N ASN A 329 -7.58 39.96 -4.09
CA ASN A 329 -8.58 39.00 -4.53
C ASN A 329 -7.96 37.62 -4.73
N GLU A 330 -8.80 36.59 -4.75
CA GLU A 330 -8.37 35.22 -5.06
C GLU A 330 -7.85 35.16 -6.50
N LEU A 331 -6.73 34.47 -6.73
CA LEU A 331 -6.16 34.35 -8.07
C LEU A 331 -7.15 33.64 -9.02
N VAL A 332 -7.84 32.62 -8.50
CA VAL A 332 -8.89 31.90 -9.21
C VAL A 332 -10.07 31.70 -8.26
N PRO A 333 -11.21 32.38 -8.50
CA PRO A 333 -12.39 32.21 -7.66
C PRO A 333 -12.91 30.75 -7.67
N PRO A 334 -13.34 30.19 -6.53
CA PRO A 334 -13.88 28.83 -6.42
C PRO A 334 -15.00 28.52 -7.42
N SER A 335 -15.85 29.51 -7.68
CA SER A 335 -16.97 29.38 -8.62
C SER A 335 -16.54 29.10 -10.08
N ILE A 336 -15.32 29.50 -10.47
CA ILE A 336 -14.75 29.22 -11.79
C ILE A 336 -14.31 27.76 -11.89
N LEU A 337 -13.81 27.16 -10.80
CA LEU A 337 -13.41 25.75 -10.77
C LEU A 337 -14.59 24.82 -11.11
N GLY A 338 -15.81 25.17 -10.70
CA GLY A 338 -17.03 24.43 -11.07
C GLY A 338 -17.45 24.57 -12.54
N LYS A 339 -16.96 25.60 -13.24
CA LYS A 339 -17.34 25.95 -14.62
C LYS A 339 -16.24 25.66 -15.65
N LEU A 340 -15.13 25.06 -15.22
CA LEU A 340 -14.02 24.71 -16.11
C LEU A 340 -14.49 23.80 -17.27
N PRO A 341 -14.18 24.16 -18.53
CA PRO A 341 -14.43 23.27 -19.66
C PRO A 341 -13.64 21.97 -19.54
N ASN A 342 -14.13 20.90 -20.17
CA ASN A 342 -13.42 19.64 -20.24
C ASN A 342 -12.00 19.84 -20.79
N LEU A 343 -11.04 19.07 -20.28
CA LEU A 343 -9.60 19.12 -20.64
C LEU A 343 -8.88 20.41 -20.23
N GLN A 344 -9.53 21.37 -19.59
CA GLN A 344 -8.83 22.53 -19.04
C GLN A 344 -8.52 22.35 -17.56
N PHE A 345 -7.38 22.88 -17.13
CA PHE A 345 -6.91 22.78 -15.75
C PHE A 345 -6.23 24.06 -15.30
N PHE A 346 -6.13 24.24 -13.98
CA PHE A 346 -5.14 25.13 -13.35
C PHE A 346 -4.08 24.26 -12.69
N ALA A 347 -2.81 24.64 -12.79
CA ALA A 347 -1.72 23.92 -12.14
C ALA A 347 -0.91 24.85 -11.25
N SER A 348 -0.62 24.40 -10.03
CA SER A 348 0.43 24.96 -9.18
C SER A 348 1.62 24.01 -9.23
N VAL A 349 2.77 24.51 -9.69
CA VAL A 349 4.00 23.74 -9.85
C VAL A 349 5.06 24.29 -8.89
N SER A 350 5.96 23.42 -8.45
CA SER A 350 7.07 23.76 -7.56
C SER A 350 7.76 25.07 -7.97
N GLY A 351 8.07 25.90 -6.96
CA GLY A 351 8.57 27.26 -7.15
C GLY A 351 7.48 28.33 -7.22
N GLY A 352 6.22 27.99 -6.92
CA GLY A 352 5.12 28.96 -6.80
C GLY A 352 4.53 29.41 -8.14
N HIS A 353 4.80 28.69 -9.22
CA HIS A 353 4.31 29.03 -10.55
C HIS A 353 2.90 28.48 -10.75
N VAL A 354 1.99 29.36 -11.15
CA VAL A 354 0.61 29.00 -11.47
C VAL A 354 0.38 29.09 -12.98
N TYR A 355 -0.19 28.03 -13.57
CA TYR A 355 -0.47 27.92 -14.99
C TYR A 355 -1.94 27.64 -15.26
N LYS A 356 -2.47 28.26 -16.32
CA LYS A 356 -3.72 27.85 -16.96
C LYS A 356 -3.40 27.04 -18.21
N GLY A 357 -3.89 25.80 -18.28
CA GLY A 357 -3.60 24.89 -19.39
C GLY A 357 -4.83 24.22 -19.98
N ARG A 358 -4.61 23.59 -21.14
CA ARG A 358 -5.55 22.70 -21.82
C ARG A 358 -4.80 21.44 -22.27
N PHE A 359 -5.32 20.27 -21.91
CA PHE A 359 -4.83 18.99 -22.41
C PHE A 359 -5.29 18.74 -23.85
N THR A 360 -4.41 18.12 -24.62
CA THR A 360 -4.71 17.55 -25.92
C THR A 360 -4.92 16.06 -25.73
N LEU A 361 -6.03 15.52 -26.25
CA LEU A 361 -6.20 14.08 -26.33
C LEU A 361 -5.27 13.56 -27.43
N ILE A 362 -4.36 12.68 -27.05
CA ILE A 362 -3.53 11.96 -28.00
C ILE A 362 -4.34 10.74 -28.43
N ASP A 363 -4.56 10.59 -29.74
CA ASP A 363 -5.06 9.34 -30.30
C ASP A 363 -3.89 8.35 -30.30
N PRO A 364 -3.96 7.25 -29.52
CA PRO A 364 -2.88 6.26 -29.48
C PRO A 364 -2.68 5.52 -30.81
N GLY A 365 -3.58 5.72 -31.80
CA GLY A 365 -3.59 5.00 -33.06
C GLY A 365 -4.34 3.67 -32.94
N VAL A 366 -4.49 3.00 -34.08
CA VAL A 366 -5.03 1.64 -34.13
C VAL A 366 -3.94 0.70 -33.60
N ASP A 367 -4.23 -0.07 -32.55
CA ASP A 367 -3.32 -1.13 -32.10
C ASP A 367 -3.02 -2.05 -33.29
N ASP A 368 -1.74 -2.21 -33.67
CA ASP A 368 -1.31 -3.13 -34.75
C ASP A 368 -1.82 -4.57 -34.53
N ALA A 369 -2.13 -4.94 -33.29
CA ALA A 369 -2.74 -6.23 -32.95
C ALA A 369 -4.17 -6.42 -33.52
N SER A 370 -4.92 -5.33 -33.74
CA SER A 370 -6.27 -5.37 -34.29
C SER A 370 -6.32 -5.46 -35.82
N LEU A 371 -5.18 -5.24 -36.50
CA LEU A 371 -5.04 -5.44 -37.95
C LEU A 371 -4.80 -6.92 -38.28
N GLU A 372 -4.06 -7.66 -37.45
CA GLU A 372 -3.85 -9.11 -37.65
C GLU A 372 -5.12 -9.95 -37.45
N GLU A 373 -6.03 -9.55 -36.56
CA GLU A 373 -7.32 -10.23 -36.38
C GLU A 373 -8.32 -9.92 -37.50
N LYS A 374 -8.26 -8.72 -38.10
CA LYS A 374 -9.11 -8.38 -39.26
C LYS A 374 -8.65 -9.06 -40.54
N GLU A 375 -7.34 -9.18 -40.79
CA GLU A 375 -6.84 -9.91 -41.97
C GLU A 375 -7.12 -11.42 -41.89
N LYS A 376 -7.16 -12.00 -40.69
CA LYS A 376 -7.57 -13.41 -40.48
C LYS A 376 -9.07 -13.63 -40.51
N GLY A 377 -9.88 -12.58 -40.33
CA GLY A 377 -11.35 -12.63 -40.38
C GLY A 377 -11.95 -12.47 -41.78
N GLU A 378 -11.17 -11.97 -42.75
CA GLU A 378 -11.61 -11.77 -44.15
C GLU A 378 -11.15 -12.87 -45.11
N THR A 379 -10.54 -13.95 -44.61
CA THR A 379 -10.12 -15.14 -45.41
C THR A 379 -10.84 -16.42 -45.01
N CYS A 380 -12.17 -16.37 -44.90
CA CYS A 380 -13.02 -17.56 -44.93
C CYS A 380 -14.24 -17.36 -45.83
#